data_AF-A0A976GU88-F1
#
_entry.id   AF-A0A976GU88-F1
#
_cell.length_a   1.000
_cell.length_b   1.000
_cell.length_c   1.000
_cell.angle_alpha   90.00
_cell.angle_beta   90.00
_cell.angle_gamma   90.00
#
_symmetry.space_group_name_H-M   'P 1'
#
loop_
_entity.id
_entity.type
_entity.pdbx_description
1 polymer ?
#
loop_
_entity_poly.entity_id
_entity_poly.type
_entity_poly.pdbx_seq_one_letter_code
_entity_poly.pdbx_strand_id
1 'polypeptide(L)'
;MGVFYPLQTFSKEKSIDFTKVNICIESSNEFVEKNLLILSQALEANSYFVNSNQRQTLHIAAVFSCNFVNHLWTLSQLYLEKNNINSQLLAPLLNETLEKALSIAPKNAQTGPAQRNDFKIIENHIALLKENENMQNIYQLLTKSIIELKNKE
;
A
#
# COMPACT_ATOMS: atom_id res chain seq x y z
N MET A 1 -22.96 0.04 -20.87
CA MET A 1 -21.53 0.03 -20.52
C MET A 1 -21.41 -0.41 -19.07
N GLY A 2 -20.36 -1.15 -18.72
CA GLY A 2 -20.12 -1.56 -17.35
C GLY A 2 -18.64 -1.74 -17.08
N VAL A 3 -18.27 -1.75 -15.80
CA VAL A 3 -16.89 -1.95 -15.34
C VAL A 3 -16.90 -3.13 -14.38
N PHE A 4 -15.94 -4.02 -14.58
CA PHE A 4 -15.65 -5.15 -13.70
C PHE A 4 -14.21 -5.00 -13.23
N TYR A 5 -14.02 -4.47 -12.03
CA TYR A 5 -12.72 -4.03 -11.52
C TYR A 5 -12.31 -4.85 -10.30
N PRO A 6 -11.48 -5.90 -10.45
CA PRO A 6 -10.95 -6.63 -9.32
C PRO A 6 -9.91 -5.78 -8.59
N LEU A 7 -10.13 -5.53 -7.30
CA LEU A 7 -9.22 -4.77 -6.45
C LEU A 7 -8.10 -5.68 -5.92
N GLN A 8 -7.11 -5.95 -6.76
CA GLN A 8 -5.99 -6.86 -6.45
C GLN A 8 -4.74 -6.48 -7.26
N THR A 9 -3.55 -6.79 -6.73
CA THR A 9 -2.30 -6.74 -7.49
C THR A 9 -2.17 -8.02 -8.33
N PHE A 10 -2.05 -7.86 -9.65
CA PHE A 10 -1.92 -8.98 -10.59
C PHE A 10 -0.46 -9.23 -10.94
N SER A 11 -0.04 -10.51 -10.94
CA SER A 11 1.27 -10.96 -11.41
C SER A 11 1.11 -12.10 -12.39
N LYS A 12 1.90 -12.11 -13.48
CA LYS A 12 1.78 -13.12 -14.56
C LYS A 12 1.94 -14.56 -14.08
N GLU A 13 2.75 -14.77 -13.07
CA GLU A 13 3.17 -16.09 -12.60
C GLU A 13 2.32 -16.63 -11.44
N LYS A 14 1.40 -15.82 -10.90
CA LYS A 14 0.62 -16.18 -9.71
C LYS A 14 -0.85 -16.35 -10.05
N SER A 15 -1.36 -17.56 -9.88
CA SER A 15 -2.79 -17.82 -9.93
C SER A 15 -3.51 -17.04 -8.83
N ILE A 16 -4.66 -16.47 -9.16
CA ILE A 16 -5.46 -15.67 -8.24
C ILE A 16 -6.62 -16.51 -7.74
N ASP A 17 -6.74 -16.57 -6.41
CA ASP A 17 -7.91 -17.10 -5.72
C ASP A 17 -8.96 -15.99 -5.63
N PHE A 18 -9.91 -15.98 -6.58
CA PHE A 18 -10.95 -14.95 -6.66
C PHE A 18 -11.92 -14.96 -5.48
N THR A 19 -11.99 -16.05 -4.70
CA THR A 19 -12.81 -16.11 -3.47
C THR A 19 -12.37 -15.09 -2.41
N LYS A 20 -11.13 -14.60 -2.52
CA LYS A 20 -10.53 -13.60 -1.62
C LYS A 20 -10.41 -12.22 -2.26
N VAL A 21 -10.89 -12.05 -3.50
CA VAL A 21 -10.80 -10.80 -4.24
C VAL A 21 -12.12 -10.06 -4.18
N ASN A 22 -12.05 -8.77 -3.88
CA ASN A 22 -13.18 -7.86 -3.98
C ASN A 22 -13.26 -7.30 -5.40
N ILE A 23 -14.45 -7.34 -6.00
CA ILE A 23 -14.71 -6.85 -7.36
C ILE A 23 -15.62 -5.64 -7.28
N CYS A 24 -15.14 -4.50 -7.75
CA CYS A 24 -15.93 -3.29 -7.89
C CYS A 24 -16.68 -3.31 -9.23
N ILE A 25 -18.00 -3.10 -9.18
CA ILE A 25 -18.90 -3.15 -10.34
C ILE A 25 -19.49 -1.77 -10.60
N GLU A 26 -19.48 -1.35 -11.87
CA GLU A 26 -20.30 -0.26 -12.39
C GLU A 26 -21.16 -0.76 -13.53
N SER A 27 -22.39 -0.28 -13.59
CA SER A 27 -23.36 -0.63 -14.62
C SER A 27 -24.07 0.63 -15.11
N SER A 28 -24.39 0.68 -16.41
CA SER A 28 -25.23 1.75 -16.97
C SER A 28 -26.72 1.40 -16.97
N ASN A 29 -27.06 0.14 -16.69
CA ASN A 29 -28.43 -0.39 -16.62
C ASN A 29 -28.46 -1.78 -15.95
N GLU A 30 -29.65 -2.20 -15.56
CA GLU A 30 -29.92 -3.46 -14.86
C GLU A 30 -29.50 -4.71 -15.65
N PHE A 31 -29.60 -4.67 -16.98
CA PHE A 31 -29.19 -5.82 -17.81
C PHE A 31 -27.68 -6.08 -17.72
N VAL A 32 -26.86 -5.02 -17.83
CA VAL A 32 -25.40 -5.13 -17.68
C VAL A 32 -25.05 -5.52 -16.25
N GLU A 33 -25.70 -4.89 -15.27
CA GLU A 33 -25.50 -5.18 -13.86
C GLU A 33 -25.67 -6.67 -13.53
N LYS A 34 -26.81 -7.24 -13.97
CA LYS A 34 -27.12 -8.65 -13.73
C LYS A 34 -26.04 -9.57 -14.30
N ASN A 35 -25.54 -9.28 -15.50
CA ASN A 35 -24.47 -10.07 -16.12
C ASN A 35 -23.15 -9.96 -15.34
N LEU A 36 -22.80 -8.77 -14.84
CA LEU A 36 -21.60 -8.57 -14.03
C LEU A 36 -21.70 -9.28 -12.67
N LEU A 37 -22.88 -9.29 -12.05
CA LEU A 37 -23.12 -10.05 -10.82
C LEU A 37 -23.02 -11.57 -11.06
N ILE A 38 -23.59 -12.09 -12.14
CA ILE A 38 -23.47 -13.51 -12.52
C ILE A 38 -21.99 -13.88 -12.69
N LEU A 39 -21.20 -13.01 -13.35
CA LEU A 39 -19.77 -13.24 -13.51
C LEU A 39 -19.03 -13.25 -12.17
N SER A 40 -19.33 -12.32 -11.26
CA SER A 40 -18.72 -12.31 -9.92
C SER A 40 -19.08 -13.56 -9.12
N GLN A 41 -20.33 -14.01 -9.22
CA GLN A 41 -20.80 -15.23 -8.55
C GLN A 41 -20.13 -16.48 -9.10
N ALA A 42 -19.93 -16.57 -10.42
CA ALA A 42 -19.21 -17.68 -11.04
C ALA A 42 -17.73 -17.76 -10.62
N LEU A 43 -17.16 -16.63 -10.19
CA LEU A 43 -15.81 -16.54 -9.61
C LEU A 43 -15.80 -16.67 -8.08
N GLU A 44 -16.97 -16.85 -7.44
CA GLU A 44 -17.15 -16.87 -5.99
C GLU A 44 -16.57 -15.62 -5.29
N ALA A 45 -16.50 -14.50 -6.02
CA ALA A 45 -15.88 -13.27 -5.57
C ALA A 45 -16.92 -12.33 -4.94
N ASN A 46 -16.49 -11.59 -3.91
CA ASN A 46 -17.30 -10.54 -3.31
C ASN A 46 -17.41 -9.35 -4.27
N SER A 47 -18.63 -8.94 -4.62
CA SER A 47 -18.86 -7.79 -5.48
C SER A 47 -19.41 -6.58 -4.72
N TYR A 48 -18.93 -5.39 -5.07
CA TYR A 48 -19.37 -4.11 -4.51
C TYR A 48 -19.72 -3.13 -5.61
N PHE A 49 -20.86 -2.47 -5.49
CA PHE A 49 -21.21 -1.37 -6.38
C PHE A 49 -20.46 -0.11 -5.99
N VAL A 50 -19.78 0.48 -6.95
CA VAL A 50 -19.12 1.77 -6.82
C VAL A 50 -19.51 2.63 -8.00
N ASN A 51 -19.39 3.94 -7.91
CA ASN A 51 -19.40 4.82 -9.08
C ASN A 51 -17.97 5.16 -9.52
N SER A 52 -17.84 5.79 -10.69
CA SER A 52 -16.52 6.12 -11.24
C SER A 52 -15.64 6.97 -10.31
N ASN A 53 -16.23 7.89 -9.54
CA ASN A 53 -15.50 8.72 -8.57
C ASN A 53 -15.02 7.89 -7.36
N GLN A 54 -15.84 6.98 -6.87
CA GLN A 54 -15.48 6.04 -5.81
C GLN A 54 -14.38 5.09 -6.27
N ARG A 55 -14.50 4.53 -7.49
CA ARG A 55 -13.48 3.67 -8.09
C ARG A 55 -12.14 4.41 -8.23
N GLN A 56 -12.16 5.66 -8.68
CA GLN A 56 -10.95 6.48 -8.76
C GLN A 56 -10.31 6.71 -7.39
N THR A 57 -11.12 7.06 -6.38
CA THR A 57 -10.67 7.21 -4.99
C THR A 57 -10.05 5.91 -4.45
N LEU A 58 -10.72 4.78 -4.66
CA LEU A 58 -10.22 3.45 -4.28
C LEU A 58 -8.89 3.13 -4.97
N HIS A 59 -8.76 3.46 -6.25
CA HIS A 59 -7.51 3.24 -6.98
C HIS A 59 -6.35 4.05 -6.40
N ILE A 60 -6.56 5.33 -6.09
CA ILE A 60 -5.55 6.15 -5.43
C ILE A 60 -5.15 5.53 -4.09
N ALA A 61 -6.12 5.12 -3.27
CA ALA A 61 -5.83 4.46 -1.99
C ALA A 61 -5.01 3.17 -2.18
N ALA A 62 -5.34 2.35 -3.18
CA ALA A 62 -4.61 1.13 -3.51
C ALA A 62 -3.17 1.40 -3.99
N VAL A 63 -2.95 2.50 -4.73
CA VAL A 63 -1.61 2.92 -5.15
C VAL A 63 -0.77 3.27 -3.91
N PHE A 64 -1.31 4.02 -2.95
CA PHE A 64 -0.61 4.31 -1.70
C PHE A 64 -0.35 3.06 -0.87
N SER A 65 -1.36 2.21 -0.67
CA SER A 65 -1.26 1.05 0.24
C SER A 65 -0.42 -0.10 -0.29
N CYS A 66 -0.32 -0.25 -1.62
CA CYS A 66 0.32 -1.41 -2.22
C CYS A 66 1.48 -1.03 -3.14
N ASN A 67 1.26 -0.10 -4.08
CA ASN A 67 2.26 0.19 -5.11
C ASN A 67 3.44 0.95 -4.51
N PHE A 68 3.17 2.04 -3.79
CA PHE A 68 4.21 2.82 -3.13
C PHE A 68 4.88 2.05 -2.00
N VAL A 69 4.12 1.30 -1.20
CA VAL A 69 4.69 0.44 -0.15
C VAL A 69 5.68 -0.59 -0.73
N ASN A 70 5.35 -1.26 -1.83
CA ASN A 70 6.28 -2.18 -2.50
C ASN A 70 7.55 -1.48 -3.01
N HIS A 71 7.43 -0.23 -3.48
CA HIS A 71 8.60 0.56 -3.85
C HIS A 71 9.47 0.90 -2.63
N LEU A 72 8.87 1.22 -1.48
CA LEU A 72 9.61 1.45 -0.23
C LEU A 72 10.35 0.19 0.25
N TRP A 73 9.75 -1.00 0.07
CA TRP A 73 10.44 -2.28 0.32
C TRP A 73 11.63 -2.46 -0.63
N THR A 74 11.45 -2.14 -1.91
CA THR A 74 12.53 -2.18 -2.92
C THR A 74 13.70 -1.28 -2.53
N LEU A 75 13.41 -0.03 -2.14
CA LEU A 75 14.41 0.92 -1.67
C LEU A 75 15.15 0.41 -0.42
N SER A 76 14.43 -0.18 0.52
CA SER A 76 15.01 -0.77 1.74
C SER A 76 15.96 -1.93 1.41
N GLN A 77 15.56 -2.82 0.49
CA GLN A 77 16.40 -3.92 0.04
C GLN A 77 17.69 -3.43 -0.64
N LEU A 78 17.58 -2.48 -1.58
CA LEU A 78 18.74 -1.89 -2.26
C LEU A 78 19.70 -1.22 -1.27
N TYR A 79 19.18 -0.54 -0.24
CA TYR A 79 20.00 0.06 0.80
C TYR A 79 20.78 -0.98 1.60
N LEU A 80 20.14 -2.09 1.99
CA LEU A 80 20.80 -3.18 2.72
C LEU A 80 21.85 -3.89 1.85
N GLU A 81 21.51 -4.18 0.59
CA GLU A 81 22.42 -4.84 -0.36
C GLU A 81 23.67 -4.00 -0.63
N LYS A 82 23.52 -2.68 -0.82
CA LYS A 82 24.66 -1.76 -0.95
C LYS A 82 25.60 -1.81 0.26
N ASN A 83 25.07 -2.11 1.44
CA ASN A 83 25.83 -2.23 2.69
C ASN A 83 26.20 -3.69 3.04
N ASN A 84 26.07 -4.62 2.10
CA ASN A 84 26.37 -6.05 2.28
C ASN A 84 25.58 -6.72 3.42
N ILE A 85 24.33 -6.29 3.64
CA ILE A 85 23.42 -6.85 4.64
C ILE A 85 22.32 -7.65 3.92
N ASN A 86 22.04 -8.86 4.43
CA ASN A 86 20.97 -9.70 3.89
C ASN A 86 19.58 -9.05 4.10
N SER A 87 18.89 -8.73 3.01
CA SER A 87 17.57 -8.11 3.01
C SER A 87 16.47 -9.00 3.62
N GLN A 88 16.66 -10.33 3.65
CA GLN A 88 15.71 -11.26 4.28
C GLN A 88 15.53 -11.01 5.78
N LEU A 89 16.48 -10.33 6.42
CA LEU A 89 16.36 -9.92 7.83
C LEU A 89 15.15 -9.01 8.08
N LEU A 90 14.64 -8.32 7.04
CA LEU A 90 13.44 -7.48 7.16
C LEU A 90 12.14 -8.28 7.16
N ALA A 91 12.11 -9.53 6.66
CA ALA A 91 10.86 -10.25 6.43
C ALA A 91 9.97 -10.38 7.70
N PRO A 92 10.51 -10.74 8.89
CA PRO A 92 9.69 -10.80 10.10
C PRO A 92 9.12 -9.42 10.49
N LEU A 93 9.90 -8.35 10.33
CA LEU A 93 9.49 -6.99 10.65
C LEU A 93 8.37 -6.50 9.71
N LEU A 94 8.46 -6.82 8.42
CA LEU A 94 7.44 -6.44 7.43
C LEU A 94 6.10 -7.14 7.71
N ASN A 95 6.13 -8.43 8.07
CA ASN A 95 4.93 -9.18 8.42
C ASN A 95 4.25 -8.59 9.66
N GLU A 96 5.00 -8.39 10.75
CA GLU A 96 4.47 -7.77 11.98
C GLU A 96 3.91 -6.36 11.70
N THR A 97 4.58 -5.57 10.86
CA THR A 97 4.11 -4.23 10.50
C THR A 97 2.75 -4.27 9.80
N LEU A 98 2.57 -5.21 8.85
CA LEU A 98 1.30 -5.38 8.15
C LEU A 98 0.21 -5.90 9.08
N GLU A 99 0.48 -6.94 9.85
CA GLU A 99 -0.47 -7.54 10.80
C GLU A 99 -0.94 -6.52 11.85
N LYS A 100 -0.01 -5.74 12.39
CA LYS A 100 -0.32 -4.67 13.35
C LYS A 100 -1.15 -3.56 12.71
N ALA A 101 -0.80 -3.12 11.50
CA ALA A 101 -1.56 -2.09 10.80
C ALA A 101 -3.01 -2.53 10.51
N LEU A 102 -3.23 -3.81 10.20
CA LEU A 102 -4.56 -4.38 9.96
C LEU A 102 -5.38 -4.59 11.24
N SER A 103 -4.72 -4.86 12.38
CA SER A 103 -5.41 -5.14 13.66
C SER A 103 -5.80 -3.89 14.44
N ILE A 104 -4.93 -2.87 14.51
CA ILE A 104 -5.17 -1.66 15.33
C ILE A 104 -5.33 -0.37 14.52
N ALA A 105 -5.43 -0.47 13.19
CA ALA A 105 -5.37 0.61 12.20
C ALA A 105 -3.96 1.21 12.00
N PRO A 106 -3.59 1.59 10.76
CA PRO A 106 -2.23 2.08 10.45
C PRO A 106 -1.81 3.30 11.27
N LYS A 107 -2.75 4.20 11.56
CA LYS A 107 -2.50 5.40 12.36
C LYS A 107 -1.99 5.07 13.77
N ASN A 108 -2.63 4.11 14.45
CA ASN A 108 -2.25 3.71 15.81
C ASN A 108 -1.02 2.79 15.81
N ALA A 109 -0.76 2.10 14.69
CA ALA A 109 0.44 1.29 14.51
C ALA A 109 1.71 2.12 14.22
N GLN A 110 1.57 3.43 13.93
CA GLN A 110 2.69 4.30 13.58
C GLN A 110 3.71 4.42 14.73
N THR A 111 4.96 4.10 14.45
CA THR A 111 6.10 4.24 15.38
C THR A 111 7.31 4.86 14.68
N GLY A 112 8.49 4.80 15.30
CA GLY A 112 9.75 5.28 14.71
C GLY A 112 10.15 6.70 15.13
N PRO A 113 11.30 7.18 14.64
CA PRO A 113 11.88 8.45 15.08
C PRO A 113 11.00 9.67 14.71
N ALA A 114 10.31 9.63 13.56
CA ALA A 114 9.37 10.67 13.16
C ALA A 114 8.21 10.81 14.16
N GLN A 115 7.58 9.70 14.55
CA GLN A 115 6.50 9.70 15.54
C GLN A 115 6.96 10.20 16.92
N ARG A 116 8.23 9.98 17.28
CA ARG A 116 8.82 10.43 18.55
C ARG A 116 9.48 11.81 18.50
N ASN A 117 9.47 12.49 17.35
CA ASN A 117 10.23 13.73 17.12
C ASN A 117 11.72 13.60 17.47
N ASP A 118 12.31 12.45 17.17
CA ASP A 118 13.73 12.16 17.42
C ASP A 118 14.61 12.76 16.31
N PHE A 119 14.74 14.09 16.32
CA PHE A 119 15.41 14.85 15.26
C PHE A 119 16.89 14.46 15.11
N LYS A 120 17.55 14.07 16.19
CA LYS A 120 18.94 13.60 16.16
C LYS A 120 19.09 12.34 15.30
N ILE A 121 18.20 11.36 15.47
CA ILE A 121 18.20 10.15 14.64
C ILE A 121 17.82 10.48 13.20
N ILE A 122 16.83 11.35 12.99
CA ILE A 122 16.38 11.77 11.65
C ILE A 122 17.50 12.43 10.86
N GLU A 123 18.21 13.39 11.45
CA GLU A 123 19.35 14.08 10.83
C GLU A 123 20.47 13.11 10.48
N ASN A 124 20.77 12.16 11.38
CA ASN A 124 21.77 11.13 11.12
C ASN A 124 21.36 10.23 9.93
N HIS A 125 20.10 9.80 9.85
CA HIS A 125 19.61 9.03 8.71
C HIS A 125 19.72 9.81 7.40
N ILE A 126 19.34 11.09 7.39
CA ILE A 126 19.47 11.95 6.21
C ILE A 126 20.93 12.03 5.76
N ALA A 127 21.87 12.20 6.69
CA ALA A 127 23.30 12.26 6.37
C ALA A 127 23.83 10.93 5.79
N LEU A 128 23.36 9.79 6.30
CA LEU A 128 23.72 8.45 5.78
C LEU A 128 23.16 8.21 4.37
N LEU A 129 22.06 8.85 4.00
CA LEU A 129 21.44 8.74 2.68
C LEU A 129 22.01 9.71 1.63
N LYS A 130 23.04 10.51 1.95
CA LYS A 130 23.57 11.57 1.07
C LYS A 130 24.02 11.10 -0.32
N GLU A 131 24.38 9.83 -0.48
CA GLU A 131 24.83 9.26 -1.75
C GLU A 131 23.67 8.81 -2.66
N ASN A 132 22.43 8.88 -2.17
CA ASN A 132 21.22 8.57 -2.94
C ASN A 132 20.18 9.66 -2.70
N GLU A 133 20.27 10.74 -3.48
CA GLU A 133 19.43 11.92 -3.37
C GLU A 133 17.92 11.58 -3.45
N ASN A 134 17.53 10.66 -4.34
CA ASN A 134 16.14 10.24 -4.46
C ASN A 134 15.64 9.58 -3.16
N MET A 135 16.39 8.62 -2.63
CA MET A 135 16.03 7.95 -1.37
C MET A 135 16.01 8.93 -0.19
N GLN A 136 16.95 9.88 -0.15
CA GLN A 136 16.99 10.94 0.86
C GLN A 136 15.74 11.84 0.78
N ASN A 137 15.34 12.26 -0.42
CA ASN A 137 14.15 13.07 -0.64
C ASN A 137 12.86 12.34 -0.22
N ILE A 138 12.73 11.05 -0.57
CA ILE A 138 11.60 10.23 -0.13
C ILE A 138 11.57 10.11 1.39
N TYR A 139 12.72 9.85 2.03
CA TYR A 139 12.82 9.75 3.49
C TYR A 139 12.38 11.05 4.18
N GLN A 140 12.83 12.20 3.69
CA GLN A 140 12.47 13.52 4.22
C GLN A 140 10.97 13.80 4.04
N LEU A 141 10.43 13.54 2.85
CA LEU A 141 9.02 13.76 2.54
C LEU A 141 8.10 12.95 3.46
N LEU A 142 8.37 11.65 3.61
CA LEU A 142 7.58 10.77 4.47
C LEU A 142 7.72 11.13 5.95
N THR A 143 8.94 11.45 6.40
CA THR A 143 9.19 11.92 7.77
C THR A 143 8.39 13.18 8.08
N LYS A 144 8.43 14.18 7.19
CA LYS A 144 7.64 15.40 7.31
C LYS A 144 6.14 15.09 7.36
N SER A 145 5.65 14.23 6.46
CA SER A 145 4.23 13.85 6.41
C SER A 145 3.76 13.17 7.70
N ILE A 146 4.58 12.31 8.33
CA ILE A 146 4.26 11.66 9.60
C ILE A 146 4.18 12.69 10.73
N ILE A 147 5.16 13.60 10.82
CA ILE A 147 5.19 14.66 11.85
C ILE A 147 3.99 15.60 11.70
N GLU A 148 3.66 16.01 10.47
CA GLU A 148 2.50 16.88 10.22
C GLU A 148 1.17 16.20 10.57
N LEU A 149 1.03 14.91 10.30
CA LEU A 149 -0.18 14.16 10.66
C LEU A 149 -0.35 14.08 12.18
N LYS A 150 0.75 13.86 12.92
CA LYS A 150 0.78 13.85 14.39
C LYS A 150 0.44 15.22 14.97
N ASN A 151 0.96 16.31 14.40
CA ASN A 151 0.76 17.67 14.94
C ASN A 151 -0.67 18.23 14.71
N LYS A 152 -1.49 17.57 13.89
CA LYS A 152 -2.90 17.93 13.66
C LYS A 152 -3.84 17.31 14.71
N GLU A 153 -3.30 16.60 15.69
CA GLU A 153 -4.00 16.03 16.84
C GLU A 153 -3.86 16.93 18.08
#